data_AF-A0A7S3XJD7-F1
#
_entry.id   AF-A0A7S3XJD7-F1
#
_cell.length_a   1.000
_cell.length_b   1.000
_cell.length_c   1.000
_cell.angle_alpha   90.00
_cell.angle_beta   90.00
_cell.angle_gamma   90.00
#
_symmetry.space_group_name_H-M   'P 1'
#
loop_
_entity.id
_entity.type
_entity.pdbx_description
1 polymer ?
#
loop_
_entity_poly.entity_id
_entity_poly.type
_entity_poly.pdbx_seq_one_letter_code
_entity_poly.pdbx_strand_id
1 'polypeptide(L)'
;FSTFARGRLALDWRIWLTHYFSQQYFTDKAFYHLQFSDGDGATKTGRVDNPDQRIAADIESFTSTCVDLIILFGGKVFRVATFLGVLYAISPELVVFCLAYSAFGTGVTVLLFGRRLRQLRQGQLQTEADFRFSLVRTREHAEEIAFYHGGVAEMNAAL
;
A
#
# COMPACT_ATOMS: atom_id res chain seq x y z
N PHE A 1 14.78 13.56 -17.98
CA PHE A 1 13.91 12.99 -19.03
C PHE A 1 13.05 11.85 -18.51
N SER A 2 13.63 10.79 -17.91
CA SER A 2 12.88 9.64 -17.37
C SER A 2 11.83 10.02 -16.32
N THR A 3 12.15 10.91 -15.37
CA THR A 3 11.22 11.38 -14.34
C THR A 3 10.00 12.10 -14.92
N PHE A 4 10.22 12.89 -15.97
CA PHE A 4 9.15 13.64 -16.64
C PHE A 4 8.20 12.70 -17.39
N ALA A 5 8.74 11.77 -18.19
CA ALA A 5 7.94 10.80 -18.93
C ALA A 5 7.11 9.89 -18.01
N ARG A 6 7.72 9.45 -16.90
CA ARG A 6 7.07 8.69 -15.84
C ARG A 6 5.93 9.48 -15.18
N GLY A 7 6.20 10.73 -14.79
CA GLY A 7 5.18 11.61 -14.21
C GLY A 7 4.03 11.89 -15.17
N ARG A 8 4.32 12.06 -16.47
CA ARG A 8 3.30 12.24 -17.50
C ARG A 8 2.40 11.02 -17.66
N LEU A 9 2.99 9.82 -17.74
CA LEU A 9 2.23 8.57 -17.87
C LEU A 9 1.36 8.31 -16.63
N ALA A 10 1.90 8.58 -15.44
CA ALA A 10 1.12 8.49 -14.19
C ALA A 10 -0.04 9.49 -14.16
N LEU A 11 0.18 10.72 -14.64
CA LEU A 11 -0.89 11.74 -14.69
C LEU A 11 -1.98 11.37 -15.70
N ASP A 12 -1.62 10.97 -16.92
CA ASP A 12 -2.58 10.61 -17.96
C ASP A 12 -3.41 9.39 -17.53
N TRP A 13 -2.78 8.39 -16.90
CA TRP A 13 -3.49 7.23 -16.36
C TRP A 13 -4.37 7.59 -15.16
N ARG A 14 -3.92 8.50 -14.28
CA ARG A 14 -4.73 9.01 -13.16
C ARG A 14 -5.98 9.69 -13.68
N ILE A 15 -5.86 10.58 -14.67
CA ILE A 15 -7.01 11.28 -15.28
C ILE A 15 -8.03 10.27 -15.82
N TRP A 16 -7.56 9.24 -16.53
CA TRP A 16 -8.42 8.20 -17.07
C TRP A 16 -9.12 7.38 -15.98
N LEU A 17 -8.38 6.94 -14.95
CA LEU A 17 -8.93 6.17 -13.82
C LEU A 17 -9.95 6.98 -13.03
N THR A 18 -9.65 8.24 -12.73
CA THR A 18 -10.57 9.13 -12.03
C THR A 18 -11.85 9.33 -12.83
N HIS A 19 -11.77 9.53 -14.15
CA HIS A 19 -12.95 9.61 -15.01
C HIS A 19 -13.77 8.32 -15.00
N TYR A 20 -13.11 7.17 -15.13
CA TYR A 20 -13.77 5.86 -15.12
C TYR A 20 -14.51 5.60 -13.81
N PHE A 21 -13.85 5.78 -12.66
CA PHE A 21 -14.46 5.58 -11.35
C PHE A 21 -15.55 6.61 -11.07
N SER A 22 -15.38 7.86 -11.48
CA SER A 22 -16.42 8.89 -11.33
C SER A 22 -17.65 8.52 -12.16
N GLN A 23 -17.48 8.06 -13.40
CA GLN A 23 -18.61 7.62 -14.24
C GLN A 23 -19.36 6.45 -13.59
N GLN A 24 -18.64 5.46 -13.06
CA GLN A 24 -19.30 4.34 -12.36
C GLN A 24 -19.99 4.78 -11.07
N TYR A 25 -19.42 5.74 -10.34
CA TYR A 25 -20.02 6.28 -9.12
C TYR A 25 -21.36 6.99 -9.37
N PHE A 26 -21.49 7.69 -10.50
CA PHE A 26 -22.73 8.35 -10.91
C PHE A 26 -23.70 7.43 -11.70
N THR A 27 -23.24 6.26 -12.12
CA THR A 27 -24.09 5.28 -12.84
C THR A 27 -24.96 4.51 -11.84
N ASP A 28 -26.19 4.21 -12.24
CA ASP A 28 -27.15 3.37 -11.50
C ASP A 28 -27.41 3.79 -10.03
N LYS A 29 -27.33 5.09 -9.76
CA LYS A 29 -27.48 5.66 -8.39
C LYS A 29 -26.54 4.99 -7.38
N ALA A 30 -25.36 4.52 -7.81
CA ALA A 30 -24.40 3.86 -6.93
C ALA A 30 -24.03 4.71 -5.71
N PHE A 31 -23.96 6.04 -5.86
CA PHE A 31 -23.79 6.97 -4.72
C PHE A 31 -24.88 6.82 -3.64
N TYR A 32 -26.14 6.59 -4.04
CA TYR A 32 -27.26 6.40 -3.13
C TYR A 32 -27.20 5.01 -2.50
N HIS A 33 -26.94 3.98 -3.29
CA HIS A 33 -26.77 2.63 -2.76
C HIS A 33 -25.60 2.54 -1.78
N LEU A 34 -24.46 3.17 -2.04
CA LEU A 34 -23.32 3.16 -1.12
C LEU A 34 -23.57 3.91 0.19
N GLN A 35 -24.43 4.94 0.17
CA GLN A 35 -24.77 5.75 1.34
C GLN A 35 -25.93 5.17 2.15
N PHE A 36 -26.89 4.48 1.51
CA PHE A 36 -28.14 4.00 2.11
C PHE A 36 -28.25 2.46 2.16
N SER A 37 -27.24 1.70 1.74
CA SER A 37 -27.17 0.25 1.99
C SER A 37 -26.80 -0.02 3.46
N ASP A 38 -27.65 0.43 4.37
CA ASP A 38 -27.68 -0.04 5.75
C ASP A 38 -28.65 -1.23 5.80
N GLY A 39 -28.11 -2.44 5.82
CA GLY A 39 -28.81 -3.63 6.27
C GLY A 39 -29.79 -4.28 5.27
N ASP A 40 -29.27 -5.14 4.41
CA ASP A 40 -29.97 -6.38 4.10
C ASP A 40 -28.97 -7.54 4.16
N GLY A 41 -29.27 -8.55 4.97
CA GLY A 41 -28.31 -9.52 5.52
C GLY A 41 -27.60 -10.45 4.53
N ALA A 42 -27.69 -10.20 3.22
CA ALA A 42 -27.12 -11.03 2.17
C ALA A 42 -25.71 -10.59 1.71
N THR A 43 -25.35 -9.31 1.83
CA THR A 43 -24.05 -8.81 1.34
C THR A 43 -23.46 -7.78 2.31
N LYS A 44 -22.58 -8.23 3.21
CA LYS A 44 -21.73 -7.36 4.05
C LYS A 44 -20.65 -6.66 3.20
N THR A 45 -21.01 -5.89 2.19
CA THR A 45 -20.11 -4.86 1.65
C THR A 45 -20.18 -3.70 2.62
N GLY A 46 -19.24 -3.65 3.57
CA GLY A 46 -19.20 -2.64 4.62
C GLY A 46 -19.28 -1.22 4.05
N ARG A 47 -19.93 -0.31 4.79
CA ARG A 47 -19.97 1.13 4.52
C ARG A 47 -18.60 1.61 4.01
N VAL A 48 -18.56 2.08 2.77
CA VAL A 48 -17.37 2.73 2.23
C VAL A 48 -17.40 4.16 2.74
N ASP A 49 -16.65 4.41 3.83
CA ASP A 49 -16.50 5.77 4.36
C ASP A 49 -15.69 6.63 3.36
N ASN A 50 -16.23 7.81 3.05
CA ASN A 50 -15.66 8.82 2.15
C ASN A 50 -15.21 8.28 0.78
N PRO A 51 -16.16 7.83 -0.07
CA PRO A 51 -15.86 7.26 -1.38
C PRO A 51 -15.18 8.25 -2.32
N ASP A 52 -15.48 9.55 -2.19
CA ASP A 52 -14.85 10.65 -2.91
C ASP A 52 -13.36 10.79 -2.54
N GLN A 53 -13.03 10.74 -1.25
CA GLN A 53 -11.65 10.79 -0.77
C GLN A 53 -10.87 9.56 -1.24
N ARG A 54 -11.48 8.37 -1.20
CA ARG A 54 -10.87 7.15 -1.72
C ARG A 54 -10.60 7.23 -3.22
N ILE A 55 -11.56 7.68 -4.02
CA ILE A 55 -11.38 7.87 -5.46
C ILE A 55 -10.25 8.88 -5.73
N ALA A 56 -10.17 9.98 -4.99
CA ALA A 56 -9.14 11.00 -5.23
C ALA A 56 -7.74 10.56 -4.77
N ALA A 57 -7.61 10.05 -3.55
CA ALA A 57 -6.33 9.76 -2.91
C ALA A 57 -5.76 8.39 -3.30
N ASP A 58 -6.60 7.36 -3.37
CA ASP A 58 -6.12 6.00 -3.66
C ASP A 58 -5.71 5.89 -5.12
N ILE A 59 -6.43 6.53 -6.06
CA ILE A 59 -6.08 6.52 -7.48
C ILE A 59 -4.72 7.19 -7.72
N GLU A 60 -4.43 8.29 -7.01
CA GLU A 60 -3.13 8.96 -7.09
C GLU A 60 -1.99 8.05 -6.64
N SER A 61 -2.09 7.52 -5.43
CA SER A 61 -1.06 6.64 -4.86
C SER A 61 -0.89 5.37 -5.69
N PHE A 62 -2.00 4.76 -6.11
CA PHE A 62 -2.02 3.56 -6.93
C PHE A 62 -1.33 3.80 -8.27
N THR A 63 -1.75 4.82 -9.01
CA THR A 63 -1.22 5.07 -10.35
C THR A 63 0.26 5.41 -10.31
N SER A 64 0.69 6.28 -9.39
CA SER A 64 2.12 6.61 -9.26
C SER A 64 2.95 5.37 -8.94
N THR A 65 2.52 4.58 -7.95
CA THR A 65 3.24 3.38 -7.51
C THR A 65 3.31 2.32 -8.61
N CYS A 66 2.20 2.09 -9.32
CA CYS A 66 2.15 1.12 -10.42
C CYS A 66 3.08 1.52 -11.56
N VAL A 67 3.06 2.79 -11.98
CA VAL A 67 3.95 3.28 -13.04
C VAL A 67 5.41 3.16 -12.61
N ASP A 68 5.72 3.51 -11.37
CA ASP A 68 7.07 3.37 -10.83
C ASP A 68 7.56 1.92 -10.83
N LEU A 69 6.71 1.00 -10.38
CA LEU A 69 7.01 -0.43 -10.34
C LEU A 69 7.19 -1.01 -11.74
N ILE A 70 6.31 -0.69 -12.70
CA ILE A 70 6.40 -1.20 -14.07
C ILE A 70 7.70 -0.74 -14.72
N ILE A 71 8.02 0.56 -14.63
CA ILE A 71 9.24 1.10 -15.25
C ILE A 71 10.48 0.54 -14.55
N LEU A 72 10.47 0.47 -13.21
CA LEU A 72 11.59 -0.07 -12.45
C LEU A 72 11.82 -1.54 -12.79
N PHE A 73 10.78 -2.36 -12.70
CA PHE A 73 10.83 -3.79 -12.96
C PHE A 73 11.26 -4.08 -14.40
N GLY A 74 10.63 -3.43 -15.37
CA GLY A 74 11.00 -3.55 -16.79
C GLY A 74 12.46 -3.17 -17.03
N GLY A 75 12.94 -2.07 -16.43
CA GLY A 75 14.33 -1.67 -16.50
C GLY A 75 15.30 -2.67 -15.86
N LYS A 76 14.93 -3.30 -14.74
CA LYS A 76 15.74 -4.34 -14.09
C LYS A 76 15.80 -5.61 -14.93
N VAL A 77 14.66 -6.07 -15.45
CA VAL A 77 14.60 -7.23 -16.35
C VAL A 77 15.47 -7.00 -17.58
N PHE A 78 15.35 -5.83 -18.23
CA PHE A 78 16.15 -5.50 -19.41
C PHE A 78 17.66 -5.52 -19.12
N ARG A 79 18.10 -4.96 -17.98
CA ARG A 79 19.51 -4.99 -17.57
C ARG A 79 20.00 -6.41 -17.33
N VAL A 80 19.22 -7.23 -16.63
CA VAL A 80 19.55 -8.63 -16.38
C VAL A 80 19.62 -9.41 -17.69
N ALA A 81 18.64 -9.26 -18.58
CA ALA A 81 18.62 -9.92 -19.88
C ALA A 81 19.84 -9.55 -20.74
N THR A 82 20.16 -8.25 -20.83
CA THR A 82 21.35 -7.77 -21.55
C THR A 82 22.63 -8.32 -20.96
N PHE A 83 22.80 -8.26 -19.63
CA PHE A 83 23.99 -8.76 -18.95
C PHE A 83 24.16 -10.27 -19.11
N LEU A 84 23.07 -11.04 -18.95
CA LEU A 84 23.08 -12.48 -19.16
C LEU A 84 23.40 -12.84 -20.61
N GLY A 85 22.87 -12.10 -21.58
CA GLY A 85 23.18 -12.31 -23.00
C GLY A 85 24.66 -12.09 -23.31
N VAL A 86 25.26 -11.01 -22.80
CA VAL A 86 26.70 -10.74 -22.96
C VAL A 86 27.53 -11.80 -22.24
N LEU A 87 27.17 -12.15 -21.01
CA LEU A 87 27.90 -13.13 -20.22
C LEU A 87 27.85 -14.52 -20.85
N TYR A 88 26.69 -14.91 -21.39
CA TYR A 88 26.52 -16.19 -22.08
C TYR A 88 27.42 -16.30 -23.32
N ALA A 89 27.59 -15.20 -24.06
CA ALA A 89 28.49 -15.16 -25.22
C ALA A 89 29.97 -15.34 -24.84
N ILE A 90 30.37 -14.96 -23.62
CA ILE A 90 31.75 -15.07 -23.13
C ILE A 90 31.97 -16.43 -22.45
N SER A 91 31.09 -16.81 -21.53
CA SER A 91 31.17 -18.06 -20.80
C SER A 91 29.79 -18.51 -20.29
N PRO A 92 29.22 -19.59 -20.87
CA PRO A 92 27.94 -20.13 -20.41
C PRO A 92 28.04 -20.76 -19.00
N GLU A 93 29.21 -21.25 -18.58
CA GLU A 93 29.42 -21.81 -17.24
C GLU A 93 29.25 -20.76 -16.14
N LEU A 94 29.74 -19.53 -16.38
CA LEU A 94 29.57 -18.42 -15.45
C LEU A 94 28.10 -18.03 -15.28
N VAL A 95 27.29 -18.14 -16.33
CA VAL A 95 25.84 -17.88 -16.25
C VAL A 95 25.17 -18.84 -15.27
N VAL A 96 25.47 -20.15 -15.39
CA VAL A 96 24.93 -21.18 -14.48
C VAL A 96 25.37 -20.92 -13.05
N PHE A 97 26.65 -20.59 -12.83
CA PHE A 97 27.16 -20.26 -11.50
C PHE A 97 26.45 -19.04 -10.89
N CYS A 98 26.28 -17.96 -11.66
CA CYS A 98 25.58 -16.76 -11.22
C CYS A 98 24.12 -17.04 -10.85
N LEU A 99 23.41 -17.84 -11.67
CA LEU A 99 22.02 -18.21 -11.40
C LEU A 99 21.90 -19.07 -10.14
N ALA A 100 22.77 -20.07 -9.98
CA ALA A 100 22.81 -20.93 -8.80
C ALA A 100 23.10 -20.10 -7.53
N TYR A 101 24.12 -19.24 -7.59
CA TYR A 101 24.48 -18.35 -6.49
C TYR A 101 23.33 -17.38 -6.12
N SER A 102 22.68 -16.79 -7.13
CA SER A 102 21.55 -15.88 -6.93
C SER A 102 20.33 -16.58 -6.34
N ALA A 103 19.99 -17.77 -6.83
CA ALA A 103 18.89 -18.57 -6.30
C ALA A 103 19.15 -19.00 -4.85
N PHE A 104 20.37 -19.45 -4.55
CA PHE A 104 20.77 -19.80 -3.20
C PHE A 104 20.68 -18.61 -2.24
N GLY A 105 21.28 -17.46 -2.59
CA GLY A 105 21.24 -16.25 -1.77
C GLY A 105 19.82 -15.73 -1.56
N THR A 106 18.98 -15.75 -2.60
CA THR A 106 17.56 -15.36 -2.51
C THR A 106 16.79 -16.31 -1.62
N GLY A 107 16.98 -17.62 -1.78
CA GLY A 107 16.34 -18.64 -0.96
C GLY A 107 16.69 -18.50 0.52
N VAL A 108 17.98 -18.39 0.85
CA VAL A 108 18.46 -18.17 2.21
C VAL A 108 17.86 -16.89 2.81
N THR A 109 17.89 -15.79 2.05
CA THR A 109 17.35 -14.50 2.53
C THR A 109 15.84 -14.58 2.79
N VAL A 110 15.07 -15.12 1.86
CA VAL A 110 13.61 -15.23 1.99
C VAL A 110 13.23 -16.16 3.14
N LEU A 111 13.93 -17.28 3.32
CA LEU A 111 13.65 -18.24 4.39
C LEU A 111 13.97 -17.67 5.77
N LEU A 112 15.13 -17.03 5.94
CA LEU A 112 15.57 -16.51 7.24
C LEU A 112 14.86 -15.20 7.60
N PHE A 113 14.80 -14.25 6.67
CA PHE A 113 14.31 -12.90 6.95
C PHE A 113 12.82 -12.72 6.62
N GLY A 114 12.27 -13.48 5.67
CA GLY A 114 10.88 -13.31 5.22
C GLY A 114 9.83 -13.63 6.29
N ARG A 115 10.16 -14.44 7.30
CA ARG A 115 9.28 -14.66 8.47
C ARG A 115 9.38 -13.54 9.49
N ARG A 116 10.59 -13.07 9.80
CA ARG A 116 10.83 -12.00 10.79
C ARG A 116 10.27 -10.64 10.34
N LEU A 117 10.44 -10.27 9.07
CA LEU A 117 9.91 -9.01 8.53
C LEU A 117 8.37 -8.95 8.58
N ARG A 118 7.68 -10.08 8.35
CA ARG A 118 6.21 -10.13 8.45
C ARG A 118 5.72 -9.89 9.87
N GLN A 119 6.36 -10.53 10.85
CA GLN A 119 6.01 -10.36 12.26
C GLN A 119 6.24 -8.91 12.73
N LEU A 120 7.39 -8.31 12.36
CA LEU A 120 7.71 -6.93 12.72
C LEU A 120 6.72 -5.94 12.09
N ARG A 121 6.36 -6.12 10.82
CA ARG A 121 5.39 -5.25 10.15
C ARG A 121 4.01 -5.33 10.80
N GLN A 122 3.56 -6.53 11.19
CA GLN A 122 2.30 -6.70 11.90
C GLN A 122 2.32 -6.04 13.28
N GLY A 123 3.41 -6.19 14.04
CA GLY A 123 3.56 -5.51 15.33
C GLY A 123 3.54 -3.99 15.20
N GLN A 124 4.21 -3.43 14.18
CA GLN A 124 4.15 -1.99 13.89
C GLN A 124 2.72 -1.53 13.57
N LEU A 125 2.00 -2.26 12.71
CA LEU A 125 0.61 -1.95 12.36
C LEU A 125 -0.32 -1.99 13.57
N GLN A 126 -0.12 -2.96 14.48
CA GLN A 126 -0.90 -3.07 15.72
C GLN A 126 -0.59 -1.92 16.68
N THR A 127 0.69 -1.63 16.90
CA THR A 127 1.12 -0.54 17.78
C THR A 127 0.60 0.82 17.28
N GLU A 128 0.68 1.08 15.97
CA GLU A 128 0.14 2.31 15.38
C GLU A 128 -1.37 2.38 15.51
N ALA A 129 -2.09 1.27 15.35
CA ALA A 129 -3.53 1.21 15.54
C ALA A 129 -3.93 1.46 16.99
N ASP A 130 -3.24 0.85 17.96
CA ASP A 130 -3.49 1.02 19.39
C ASP A 130 -3.22 2.46 19.84
N PHE A 131 -2.16 3.08 19.35
CA PHE A 131 -1.86 4.49 19.59
C PHE A 131 -2.93 5.42 19.00
N ARG A 132 -3.41 5.15 17.78
CA ARG A 132 -4.52 5.92 17.20
C ARG A 132 -5.80 5.75 17.99
N PHE A 133 -6.08 4.54 18.48
CA PHE A 133 -7.25 4.26 19.30
C PHE A 133 -7.20 4.98 20.66
N SER A 134 -6.04 4.97 21.33
CA SER A 134 -5.87 5.69 22.60
C SER A 134 -6.05 7.20 22.44
N LEU A 135 -5.51 7.80 21.37
CA LEU A 135 -5.70 9.22 21.06
C LEU A 135 -7.17 9.60 20.83
N VAL A 136 -7.93 8.76 20.11
CA VAL A 136 -9.36 9.00 19.91
C VAL A 136 -10.12 8.92 21.22
N ARG A 137 -9.83 7.91 22.05
CA ARG A 137 -10.44 7.72 23.36
C ARG A 137 -10.14 8.89 24.31
N THR A 138 -8.90 9.35 24.40
CA THR A 138 -8.53 10.51 25.23
C THR A 138 -9.24 11.77 24.76
N ARG A 139 -9.45 11.97 23.45
CA ARG A 139 -10.23 13.10 22.93
C ARG A 139 -11.71 13.00 23.30
N GLU A 140 -12.30 11.81 23.22
CA GLU A 140 -13.72 11.57 23.54
C GLU A 140 -14.00 11.72 25.04
N HIS A 141 -13.06 11.33 25.92
CA HIS A 141 -13.15 11.52 27.37
C HIS A 141 -12.47 12.80 27.87
N ALA A 142 -12.01 13.68 26.98
CA ALA A 142 -11.30 14.91 27.37
C ALA A 142 -12.17 15.85 28.23
N GLU A 143 -13.49 15.88 28.02
CA GLU A 143 -14.42 16.65 28.86
C GLU A 143 -14.55 16.07 30.28
N GLU A 144 -14.59 14.73 30.42
CA GLU A 144 -14.62 14.07 31.74
C GLU A 144 -13.30 14.20 32.50
N ILE A 145 -12.16 14.09 31.80
CA ILE A 145 -10.80 14.22 32.36
C ILE A 145 -10.46 15.68 32.69
N ALA A 146 -11.01 16.66 31.97
CA ALA A 146 -10.86 18.07 32.32
C ALA A 146 -11.73 18.45 33.53
N PHE A 147 -12.90 17.80 33.72
CA PHE A 147 -13.76 18.02 34.89
C PHE A 147 -13.24 17.33 36.16
N TYR A 148 -12.68 16.11 36.04
CA TYR A 148 -12.02 15.41 37.13
C TYR A 148 -10.50 15.59 37.02
N HIS A 149 -9.88 16.42 37.87
CA HIS A 149 -8.44 16.69 37.95
C HIS A 149 -7.55 15.42 38.10
N GLY A 150 -7.45 14.59 37.05
CA GLY A 150 -6.87 13.24 37.08
C GLY A 150 -5.91 12.93 35.93
N GLY A 151 -5.41 13.96 35.25
CA GLY A 151 -4.56 13.83 34.04
C GLY A 151 -3.21 13.12 34.21
N VAL A 152 -2.82 12.76 35.44
CA VAL A 152 -1.53 12.08 35.72
C VAL A 152 -1.67 10.55 35.74
N ALA A 153 -2.88 10.01 35.95
CA ALA A 153 -3.08 8.56 36.07
C ALA A 153 -3.16 7.85 34.70
N GLU A 154 -3.69 8.49 33.67
CA GLU A 154 -3.88 7.85 32.36
C GLU A 154 -2.62 7.84 31.48
N MET A 155 -1.67 8.76 31.68
CA MET A 155 -0.43 8.82 30.90
C MET A 155 0.49 7.60 31.11
N ASN A 156 0.41 6.96 32.29
CA ASN A 156 1.18 5.73 32.59
C ASN A 156 0.51 4.45 32.09
N ALA A 157 -0.76 4.49 31.65
CA ALA A 157 -1.46 3.33 31.10
C ALA A 157 -1.33 3.23 29.57
N ALA A 158 -0.81 4.28 28.92
CA ALA A 158 -0.68 4.39 27.46
C ALA A 158 0.76 4.17 26.94
N LEU A 159 1.73 3.90 27.82
CA LEU A 159 3.10 3.47 27.52
C LEU A 159 3.25 1.97 27.83
#